data_AF-L1J4P9-F1
#
_entry.id   AF-L1J4P9-F1
#
_cell.length_a   1.000
_cell.length_b   1.000
_cell.length_c   1.000
_cell.angle_alpha   90.00
_cell.angle_beta   90.00
_cell.angle_gamma   90.00
#
_symmetry.space_group_name_H-M   'P 1'
#
loop_
_entity.id
_entity.type
_entity.pdbx_description
1 polymer ?
#
loop_
_entity_poly.entity_id
_entity_poly.type
_entity_poly.pdbx_seq_one_letter_code
_entity_poly.pdbx_strand_id
1 'polypeptide(L)'
;MSAHAFAPSIGGSPAARQLHCPPHALGVGQVCAGKRGSACLLAKKGLDPFEDKARAGWKETGESLSKAASSRVPDAITQTENTAKRQQNAAMRSRQAAFDMDEPEALRRMREERERQEAEEVAMKDAARRAEEKNFVAGQDLRESRLIDEYERQKKEKEGAEEASKGDIRARVKSMQGLEKRLRVDSEALLHQSMLNMQPLEEELAEIVMRHHEATRQTAEKANAWMNGSFRIKSGRLLDITNSHMRIRSVVVRTNFFGKEAEEEQEMQVDYLDGKTCDDADSLKMRIIELLQSCDLFRSTASILSMPVGSRGWSVPDHLFLNEIPCNTEIREWFYRDVCDAVQVALQDSRFLESCAGRLKIECVPPELNPEMDSFRVGTMLEMVREIAIRVGVVMGRRVKVCIQGSLGEGIFTGMPLMLNGMRRVMESMDWQARPGEMYEGLLINVFIIIAPQSMVGASVYEPLSQMVEAAGPKRTVILINPRLKDRPSSGNVMSVQGRSQRIAFAASFREIFHFRLLYTGTTFMFPIQGALRMNMANSPFWTLFKRETTTTPDERTGESYQPIAVFAEEPKTEAITNMMNGD
;
A
#
# COMPACT_ATOMS: atom_id res chain seq x y z
N MET A 1 18.95 -23.70 54.42
CA MET A 1 20.28 -24.08 54.96
C MET A 1 20.75 -25.33 54.23
N SER A 2 22.06 -25.40 53.98
CA SER A 2 22.85 -26.40 53.23
C SER A 2 22.58 -26.57 51.73
N ALA A 3 23.52 -26.01 50.98
CA ALA A 3 23.71 -26.10 49.54
C ALA A 3 24.47 -27.39 49.16
N HIS A 4 24.23 -27.90 47.96
CA HIS A 4 25.19 -28.76 47.26
C HIS A 4 25.36 -28.24 45.83
N ALA A 5 26.56 -27.69 45.59
CA ALA A 5 27.08 -27.35 44.29
C ALA A 5 27.71 -28.58 43.65
N PHE A 6 27.47 -28.78 42.35
CA PHE A 6 28.29 -29.63 41.50
C PHE A 6 28.54 -28.90 40.19
N ALA A 7 29.80 -28.51 39.98
CA ALA A 7 30.38 -28.22 38.67
C ALA A 7 31.17 -29.46 38.22
N PRO A 8 31.35 -29.64 36.89
CA PRO A 8 32.64 -30.09 36.43
C PRO A 8 33.21 -29.25 35.29
N SER A 9 34.54 -29.30 35.26
CA SER A 9 35.52 -28.61 34.43
C SER A 9 35.63 -29.11 32.98
N ILE A 10 35.88 -28.15 32.08
CA ILE A 10 36.97 -28.06 31.10
C ILE A 10 37.59 -29.37 30.57
N GLY A 11 37.57 -29.52 29.24
CA GLY A 11 38.70 -30.06 28.46
C GLY A 11 38.35 -31.07 27.38
N GLY A 12 38.55 -30.72 26.10
CA GLY A 12 38.60 -31.70 25.00
C GLY A 12 38.26 -31.18 23.61
N SER A 13 39.22 -30.51 22.95
CA SER A 13 39.22 -30.32 21.49
C SER A 13 39.57 -31.63 20.78
N PRO A 14 39.01 -31.90 19.59
CA PRO A 14 39.91 -32.42 18.56
C PRO A 14 39.67 -31.86 17.16
N ALA A 15 40.82 -31.63 16.51
CA ALA A 15 41.16 -31.98 15.13
C ALA A 15 40.42 -31.28 13.97
N ALA A 16 41.12 -30.28 13.45
CA ALA A 16 41.05 -29.83 12.07
C ALA A 16 41.24 -31.02 11.09
N ARG A 17 40.30 -31.18 10.15
CA ARG A 17 40.51 -31.94 8.92
C ARG A 17 40.72 -30.96 7.76
N GLN A 18 41.96 -30.89 7.33
CA GLN A 18 42.35 -30.40 6.01
C GLN A 18 41.73 -31.30 4.95
N LEU A 19 41.00 -30.73 3.99
CA LEU A 19 40.66 -31.39 2.74
C LEU A 19 41.35 -30.65 1.60
N HIS A 20 42.23 -31.39 0.94
CA HIS A 20 42.95 -31.04 -0.25
C HIS A 20 42.02 -30.76 -1.43
N CYS A 21 42.24 -29.64 -2.12
CA CYS A 21 41.86 -29.46 -3.52
C CYS A 21 42.82 -30.22 -4.46
N PRO A 22 42.33 -30.80 -5.56
CA PRO A 22 43.14 -31.06 -6.74
C PRO A 22 42.95 -29.96 -7.81
N PRO A 23 43.99 -29.63 -8.61
CA PRO A 23 43.95 -28.62 -9.67
C PRO A 23 43.72 -29.22 -11.08
N HIS A 24 43.71 -28.34 -12.10
CA HIS A 24 43.59 -28.53 -13.57
C HIS A 24 42.17 -28.27 -14.11
N ALA A 25 41.93 -27.53 -15.22
CA ALA A 25 42.80 -27.13 -16.32
C ALA A 25 42.33 -25.83 -17.01
N LEU A 26 43.29 -25.22 -17.71
CA LEU A 26 43.22 -24.03 -18.57
C LEU A 26 42.49 -24.28 -19.91
N GLY A 27 41.93 -23.20 -20.48
CA GLY A 27 41.59 -23.03 -21.91
C GLY A 27 40.77 -21.74 -22.06
N VAL A 28 41.31 -20.57 -22.40
CA VAL A 28 41.87 -20.07 -23.68
C VAL A 28 40.87 -20.15 -24.85
N GLY A 29 40.53 -18.96 -25.38
CA GLY A 29 39.86 -18.73 -26.68
C GLY A 29 38.35 -18.54 -26.54
N GLN A 30 37.67 -17.62 -27.22
CA GLN A 30 38.04 -16.84 -28.39
C GLN A 30 36.98 -15.75 -28.62
N VAL A 31 37.46 -14.58 -29.04
CA VAL A 31 36.69 -13.49 -29.66
C VAL A 31 35.97 -14.00 -30.92
N CYS A 32 34.72 -13.60 -31.15
CA CYS A 32 34.19 -13.44 -32.51
C CYS A 32 32.97 -12.51 -32.54
N ALA A 33 33.18 -11.35 -33.15
CA ALA A 33 32.13 -10.50 -33.70
C ALA A 33 31.55 -11.14 -34.97
N GLY A 34 30.24 -11.02 -35.19
CA GLY A 34 29.58 -11.49 -36.40
C GLY A 34 28.28 -10.74 -36.68
N LYS A 35 28.35 -9.75 -37.56
CA LYS A 35 27.21 -9.07 -38.20
C LYS A 35 26.59 -9.94 -39.31
N ARG A 36 25.37 -9.53 -39.69
CA ARG A 36 24.52 -9.91 -40.86
C ARG A 36 23.60 -11.09 -40.56
N GLY A 37 22.29 -11.04 -40.81
CA GLY A 37 21.51 -10.18 -41.69
C GLY A 37 20.81 -11.06 -42.73
N SER A 38 19.48 -10.98 -42.76
CA SER A 38 18.49 -11.55 -43.70
C SER A 38 17.51 -12.49 -42.97
N ALA A 39 16.21 -12.57 -43.23
CA ALA A 39 15.18 -11.77 -43.88
C ALA A 39 14.01 -12.75 -44.10
N CYS A 40 12.77 -12.34 -43.78
CA CYS A 40 11.49 -12.78 -44.38
C CYS A 40 11.08 -14.27 -44.18
N LEU A 41 9.92 -14.64 -43.62
CA LEU A 41 8.57 -14.41 -44.17
C LEU A 41 7.51 -15.17 -43.32
N LEU A 42 6.31 -14.58 -43.24
CA LEU A 42 4.96 -15.17 -43.01
C LEU A 42 4.64 -15.66 -41.58
N ALA A 43 3.47 -15.42 -40.97
CA ALA A 43 2.20 -14.87 -41.43
C ALA A 43 1.35 -14.29 -40.27
N LYS A 44 0.39 -13.44 -40.66
CA LYS A 44 -0.59 -12.66 -39.89
C LYS A 44 -1.56 -13.46 -39.01
N LYS A 45 -2.04 -12.79 -37.94
CA LYS A 45 -3.44 -12.57 -37.49
C LYS A 45 -3.35 -12.02 -36.04
N GLY A 46 -4.02 -10.96 -35.58
CA GLY A 46 -4.94 -9.95 -36.09
C GLY A 46 -5.15 -8.95 -34.93
N LEU A 47 -5.34 -7.66 -35.23
CA LEU A 47 -5.60 -6.60 -34.24
C LEU A 47 -6.42 -5.47 -34.90
N ASP A 48 -7.08 -4.72 -34.04
CA ASP A 48 -8.45 -4.20 -34.12
C ASP A 48 -8.77 -3.02 -35.06
N PRO A 49 -10.06 -2.86 -35.45
CA PRO A 49 -10.55 -1.75 -36.25
C PRO A 49 -10.96 -0.55 -35.37
N PHE A 50 -10.02 0.29 -34.96
CA PHE A 50 -10.37 1.58 -34.33
C PHE A 50 -9.51 2.79 -34.76
N GLU A 51 -8.52 2.63 -35.62
CA GLU A 51 -7.65 3.74 -36.07
C GLU A 51 -8.07 4.40 -37.40
N ASP A 52 -9.02 3.85 -38.15
CA ASP A 52 -9.40 4.39 -39.47
C ASP A 52 -10.47 5.51 -39.46
N LYS A 53 -11.08 5.82 -38.30
CA LYS A 53 -12.04 6.94 -38.20
C LYS A 53 -11.41 8.30 -37.85
N ALA A 54 -10.17 8.32 -37.32
CA ALA A 54 -9.48 9.56 -36.98
C ALA A 54 -8.73 10.20 -38.16
N ARG A 55 -8.50 9.47 -39.27
CA ARG A 55 -7.84 9.98 -40.48
C ARG A 55 -8.78 10.49 -41.58
N ALA A 56 -10.08 10.22 -41.48
CA ALA A 56 -11.07 10.69 -42.47
C ALA A 56 -11.61 12.10 -42.18
N GLY A 57 -11.65 12.54 -40.91
CA GLY A 57 -12.20 13.85 -40.51
C GLY A 57 -11.27 15.06 -40.71
N TRP A 58 -10.01 14.84 -41.08
CA TRP A 58 -9.01 15.92 -41.26
C TRP A 58 -8.75 16.31 -42.72
N LYS A 59 -9.36 15.62 -43.69
CA LYS A 59 -9.24 15.97 -45.13
C LYS A 59 -10.41 16.80 -45.68
N GLU A 60 -11.58 16.82 -45.04
CA GLU A 60 -12.75 17.58 -45.54
C GLU A 60 -12.88 19.02 -45.00
N THR A 61 -12.17 19.36 -43.91
CA THR A 61 -12.11 20.73 -43.36
C THR A 61 -10.95 21.57 -43.91
N GLY A 62 -9.97 20.95 -44.58
CA GLY A 62 -8.85 21.64 -45.24
C GLY A 62 -9.16 22.17 -46.65
N GLU A 63 -10.11 21.54 -47.38
CA GLU A 63 -10.46 21.94 -48.76
C GLU A 63 -11.61 22.97 -48.83
N SER A 64 -12.37 23.15 -47.74
CA SER A 64 -13.45 24.13 -47.65
C SER A 64 -12.95 25.53 -47.24
N LEU A 65 -11.80 25.63 -46.55
CA LEU A 65 -11.18 26.91 -46.17
C LEU A 65 -10.22 27.47 -47.24
N SER A 66 -9.69 26.64 -48.16
CA SER A 66 -8.84 27.13 -49.27
C SER A 66 -9.63 27.69 -50.45
N LYS A 67 -10.92 27.33 -50.62
CA LYS A 67 -11.81 27.86 -51.66
C LYS A 67 -12.53 29.16 -51.30
N ALA A 68 -12.61 29.53 -50.02
CA ALA A 68 -13.19 30.81 -49.58
C ALA A 68 -12.17 31.97 -49.57
N ALA A 69 -10.86 31.69 -49.57
CA ALA A 69 -9.80 32.70 -49.51
C ALA A 69 -9.27 33.15 -50.89
N SER A 70 -9.72 32.55 -52.00
CA SER A 70 -9.16 32.80 -53.36
C SER A 70 -10.01 33.75 -54.24
N SER A 71 -11.14 34.28 -53.76
CA SER A 71 -12.07 35.09 -54.59
C SER A 71 -12.19 36.57 -54.23
N ARG A 72 -11.33 37.13 -53.35
CA ARG A 72 -11.38 38.56 -52.94
C ARG A 72 -10.03 39.28 -52.80
N VAL A 73 -9.02 38.87 -53.57
CA VAL A 73 -7.66 39.47 -53.50
C VAL A 73 -7.09 40.08 -54.80
N PRO A 74 -7.76 40.13 -55.99
CA PRO A 74 -7.16 40.86 -57.13
C PRO A 74 -7.31 42.41 -57.09
N ASP A 75 -8.32 42.95 -56.40
CA ASP A 75 -8.70 44.37 -56.57
C ASP A 75 -7.97 45.34 -55.62
N ALA A 76 -7.46 44.85 -54.47
CA ALA A 76 -6.75 45.70 -53.52
C ALA A 76 -5.30 45.99 -53.94
N ILE A 77 -4.63 45.01 -54.57
CA ILE A 77 -3.22 45.13 -54.99
C ILE A 77 -3.08 46.09 -56.19
N THR A 78 -4.05 46.10 -57.10
CA THR A 78 -4.09 47.01 -58.26
C THR A 78 -4.41 48.46 -57.87
N GLN A 79 -5.16 48.70 -56.79
CA GLN A 79 -5.40 50.05 -56.27
C GLN A 79 -4.18 50.65 -55.56
N THR A 80 -3.41 49.83 -54.83
CA THR A 80 -2.16 50.27 -54.18
C THR A 80 -1.03 50.57 -55.18
N GLU A 81 -0.91 49.81 -56.27
CA GLU A 81 0.10 50.09 -57.30
C GLU A 81 -0.21 51.35 -58.11
N ASN A 82 -1.49 51.63 -58.38
CA ASN A 82 -1.91 52.83 -59.10
C ASN A 82 -1.78 54.11 -58.26
N THR A 83 -1.95 54.03 -56.94
CA THR A 83 -1.70 55.16 -56.02
C THR A 83 -0.21 55.43 -55.86
N ALA A 84 0.62 54.39 -55.75
CA ALA A 84 2.08 54.54 -55.72
C ALA A 84 2.64 55.17 -57.01
N LYS A 85 2.18 54.74 -58.20
CA LYS A 85 2.58 55.35 -59.49
C LYS A 85 2.13 56.81 -59.63
N ARG A 86 0.96 57.18 -59.10
CA ARG A 86 0.49 58.58 -59.08
C ARG A 86 1.32 59.45 -58.14
N GLN A 87 1.69 58.96 -56.96
CA GLN A 87 2.57 59.67 -56.04
C GLN A 87 3.98 59.85 -56.63
N GLN A 88 4.51 58.85 -57.33
CA GLN A 88 5.83 58.91 -57.98
C GLN A 88 5.86 59.91 -59.14
N ASN A 89 4.79 59.98 -59.95
CA ASN A 89 4.65 60.98 -61.02
C ASN A 89 4.41 62.40 -60.49
N ALA A 90 3.70 62.56 -59.36
CA ALA A 90 3.56 63.85 -58.69
C ALA A 90 4.90 64.35 -58.17
N ALA A 91 5.68 63.50 -57.48
CA ALA A 91 7.01 63.85 -56.96
C ALA A 91 8.02 64.22 -58.06
N MET A 92 7.96 63.59 -59.24
CA MET A 92 8.80 64.00 -60.39
C MET A 92 8.41 65.38 -60.94
N ARG A 93 7.11 65.70 -61.02
CA ARG A 93 6.65 67.03 -61.45
C ARG A 93 7.01 68.13 -60.45
N SER A 94 6.96 67.85 -59.15
CA SER A 94 7.42 68.78 -58.10
C SER A 94 8.93 69.07 -58.20
N ARG A 95 9.74 68.04 -58.48
CA ARG A 95 11.19 68.19 -58.67
C ARG A 95 11.55 69.02 -59.90
N GLN A 96 10.75 68.92 -60.96
CA GLN A 96 11.00 69.67 -62.20
C GLN A 96 10.55 71.14 -62.08
N ALA A 97 9.55 71.44 -61.25
CA ALA A 97 9.14 72.82 -60.92
C ALA A 97 10.08 73.52 -59.92
N ALA A 98 10.87 72.77 -59.14
CA ALA A 98 11.83 73.32 -58.19
C ALA A 98 13.15 73.79 -58.84
N PHE A 99 13.36 73.54 -60.14
CA PHE A 99 14.59 73.89 -60.85
C PHE A 99 14.62 75.35 -61.37
N ASP A 100 13.48 76.05 -61.35
CA ASP A 100 13.32 77.43 -61.85
C ASP A 100 12.98 78.46 -60.74
N MET A 101 13.19 78.14 -59.45
CA MET A 101 12.90 79.06 -58.33
C MET A 101 14.15 79.40 -57.51
N ASP A 102 14.27 80.66 -57.08
CA ASP A 102 15.36 81.12 -56.21
C ASP A 102 15.40 80.33 -54.88
N GLU A 103 16.61 79.93 -54.49
CA GLU A 103 16.96 78.99 -53.41
C GLU A 103 16.27 79.23 -52.03
N PRO A 104 15.94 80.48 -51.61
CA PRO A 104 15.24 80.70 -50.34
C PRO A 104 13.78 80.22 -50.33
N GLU A 105 13.08 80.24 -51.46
CA GLU A 105 11.64 79.97 -51.52
C GLU A 105 11.33 78.47 -51.63
N ALA A 106 12.21 77.72 -52.30
CA ALA A 106 12.14 76.26 -52.39
C ALA A 106 12.30 75.58 -51.02
N LEU A 107 13.20 76.09 -50.17
CA LEU A 107 13.43 75.56 -48.82
C LEU A 107 12.24 75.80 -47.88
N ARG A 108 11.51 76.92 -48.02
CA ARG A 108 10.30 77.18 -47.24
C ARG A 108 9.17 76.22 -47.59
N ARG A 109 8.92 76.02 -48.89
CA ARG A 109 7.86 75.10 -49.35
C ARG A 109 8.15 73.65 -48.99
N MET A 110 9.42 73.21 -49.04
CA MET A 110 9.79 71.87 -48.58
C MET A 110 9.59 71.66 -47.08
N ARG A 111 9.80 72.69 -46.24
CA ARG A 111 9.50 72.61 -44.81
C ARG A 111 8.00 72.55 -44.55
N GLU A 112 7.22 73.42 -45.21
CA GLU A 112 5.76 73.46 -45.06
C GLU A 112 5.10 72.14 -45.55
N GLU A 113 5.58 71.54 -46.65
CA GLU A 113 5.10 70.22 -47.11
C GLU A 113 5.49 69.10 -46.14
N ARG A 114 6.69 69.14 -45.57
CA ARG A 114 7.14 68.13 -44.61
C ARG A 114 6.32 68.20 -43.32
N GLU A 115 6.07 69.39 -42.78
CA GLU A 115 5.24 69.58 -41.60
C GLU A 115 3.80 69.10 -41.84
N ARG A 116 3.27 69.30 -43.05
CA ARG A 116 1.94 68.83 -43.42
C ARG A 116 1.87 67.30 -43.53
N GLN A 117 2.89 66.67 -44.10
CA GLN A 117 2.99 65.21 -44.18
C GLN A 117 3.14 64.58 -42.79
N GLU A 118 3.97 65.16 -41.91
CA GLU A 118 4.14 64.70 -40.54
C GLU A 118 2.82 64.84 -39.73
N ALA A 119 2.06 65.92 -39.93
CA ALA A 119 0.75 66.10 -39.30
C ALA A 119 -0.30 65.08 -39.78
N GLU A 120 -0.34 64.78 -41.07
CA GLU A 120 -1.26 63.76 -41.63
C GLU A 120 -0.90 62.35 -41.14
N GLU A 121 0.38 62.02 -41.01
CA GLU A 121 0.83 60.73 -40.48
C GLU A 121 0.44 60.53 -39.02
N VAL A 122 0.59 61.58 -38.19
CA VAL A 122 0.17 61.54 -36.77
C VAL A 122 -1.35 61.37 -36.66
N ALA A 123 -2.13 62.10 -37.45
CA ALA A 123 -3.59 61.99 -37.45
C ALA A 123 -4.08 60.58 -37.88
N MET A 124 -3.41 59.96 -38.85
CA MET A 124 -3.74 58.62 -39.31
C MET A 124 -3.43 57.55 -38.25
N LYS A 125 -2.29 57.68 -37.54
CA LYS A 125 -1.91 56.78 -36.44
C LYS A 125 -2.86 56.87 -35.25
N ASP A 126 -3.29 58.07 -34.89
CA ASP A 126 -4.27 58.26 -33.81
C ASP A 126 -5.66 57.72 -34.17
N ALA A 127 -6.08 57.86 -35.42
CA ALA A 127 -7.34 57.29 -35.91
C ALA A 127 -7.32 55.75 -35.87
N ALA A 128 -6.20 55.14 -36.28
CA ALA A 128 -6.01 53.69 -36.22
C ALA A 128 -6.06 53.16 -34.77
N ARG A 129 -5.39 53.85 -33.84
CA ARG A 129 -5.36 53.49 -32.42
C ARG A 129 -6.75 53.53 -31.78
N ARG A 130 -7.56 54.56 -32.10
CA ARG A 130 -8.95 54.67 -31.60
C ARG A 130 -9.88 53.59 -32.18
N ALA A 131 -9.62 53.11 -33.40
CA ALA A 131 -10.37 52.02 -33.99
C ALA A 131 -10.02 50.66 -33.34
N GLU A 132 -8.76 50.43 -33.02
CA GLU A 132 -8.32 49.22 -32.30
C GLU A 132 -8.88 49.17 -30.87
N GLU A 133 -8.87 50.29 -30.13
CA GLU A 133 -9.44 50.35 -28.78
C GLU A 133 -10.94 50.03 -28.77
N LYS A 134 -11.72 50.55 -29.73
CA LYS A 134 -13.15 50.24 -29.84
C LYS A 134 -13.42 48.77 -30.15
N ASN A 135 -12.61 48.16 -31.00
CA ASN A 135 -12.74 46.74 -31.34
C ASN A 135 -12.31 45.83 -30.19
N PHE A 136 -11.33 46.25 -29.38
CA PHE A 136 -10.88 45.50 -28.22
C PHE A 136 -11.95 45.47 -27.11
N VAL A 137 -12.54 46.62 -26.78
CA VAL A 137 -13.59 46.71 -25.74
C VAL A 137 -14.85 45.93 -26.14
N ALA A 138 -15.31 46.08 -27.39
CA ALA A 138 -16.47 45.32 -27.88
C ALA A 138 -16.23 43.79 -27.92
N GLY A 139 -14.98 43.36 -28.11
CA GLY A 139 -14.60 41.95 -28.09
C GLY A 139 -14.52 41.33 -26.69
N GLN A 140 -14.23 42.12 -25.66
CA GLN A 140 -14.19 41.65 -24.27
C GLN A 140 -15.60 41.42 -23.70
N ASP A 141 -16.52 42.36 -23.90
CA ASP A 141 -17.90 42.25 -23.38
C ASP A 141 -18.65 41.02 -23.95
N LEU A 142 -18.44 40.71 -25.23
CA LEU A 142 -19.03 39.53 -25.88
C LEU A 142 -18.41 38.20 -25.41
N ARG A 143 -17.16 38.20 -24.93
CA ARG A 143 -16.52 37.00 -24.37
C ARG A 143 -16.96 36.74 -22.94
N GLU A 144 -17.07 37.78 -22.12
CA GLU A 144 -17.50 37.64 -20.73
C GLU A 144 -18.95 37.18 -20.61
N SER A 145 -19.87 37.75 -21.42
CA SER A 145 -21.27 37.30 -21.42
C SER A 145 -21.42 35.83 -21.82
N ARG A 146 -20.64 35.35 -22.80
CA ARG A 146 -20.68 33.94 -23.21
C ARG A 146 -20.13 32.99 -22.15
N LEU A 147 -19.07 33.40 -21.45
CA LEU A 147 -18.48 32.60 -20.38
C LEU A 147 -19.42 32.47 -19.17
N ILE A 148 -20.17 33.52 -18.85
CA ILE A 148 -21.16 33.49 -17.77
C ILE A 148 -22.33 32.55 -18.12
N ASP A 149 -22.88 32.66 -19.34
CA ASP A 149 -23.97 31.78 -19.79
C ASP A 149 -23.56 30.31 -19.84
N GLU A 150 -22.33 30.04 -20.31
CA GLU A 150 -21.78 28.68 -20.37
C GLU A 150 -21.54 28.11 -18.97
N TYR A 151 -21.08 28.93 -18.03
CA TYR A 151 -20.90 28.54 -16.63
C TYR A 151 -22.22 28.23 -15.93
N GLU A 152 -23.26 29.06 -16.09
CA GLU A 152 -24.57 28.80 -15.49
C GLU A 152 -25.23 27.54 -16.04
N ARG A 153 -25.05 27.28 -17.34
CA ARG A 153 -25.55 26.05 -17.97
C ARG A 153 -24.84 24.81 -17.42
N GLN A 154 -23.51 24.84 -17.33
CA GLN A 154 -22.73 23.75 -16.74
C GLN A 154 -23.08 23.52 -15.26
N LYS A 155 -23.38 24.59 -14.52
CA LYS A 155 -23.80 24.49 -13.12
C LYS A 155 -25.15 23.78 -12.97
N LYS A 156 -26.16 24.14 -13.77
CA LYS A 156 -27.47 23.47 -13.75
C LYS A 156 -27.40 22.01 -14.19
N GLU A 157 -26.58 21.70 -15.20
CA GLU A 157 -26.34 20.32 -15.64
C GLU A 157 -25.63 19.49 -14.56
N LYS A 158 -24.67 20.08 -13.83
CA LYS A 158 -24.01 19.42 -12.68
C LYS A 158 -24.96 19.21 -11.51
N GLU A 159 -25.76 20.20 -11.13
CA GLU A 159 -26.72 20.08 -10.02
C GLU A 159 -27.78 19.00 -10.31
N GLY A 160 -28.33 18.96 -11.53
CA GLY A 160 -29.28 17.91 -11.93
C GLY A 160 -28.65 16.51 -12.00
N ALA A 161 -27.41 16.39 -12.48
CA ALA A 161 -26.69 15.12 -12.50
C ALA A 161 -26.34 14.62 -11.08
N GLU A 162 -25.99 15.53 -10.17
CA GLU A 162 -25.67 15.20 -8.78
C GLU A 162 -26.91 14.74 -8.01
N GLU A 163 -28.07 15.33 -8.26
CA GLU A 163 -29.33 14.97 -7.62
C GLU A 163 -29.88 13.62 -8.12
N ALA A 164 -29.78 13.37 -9.43
CA ALA A 164 -30.06 12.06 -10.03
C ALA A 164 -29.11 10.97 -9.51
N SER A 165 -27.81 11.28 -9.39
CA SER A 165 -26.80 10.37 -8.83
C SER A 165 -27.08 10.06 -7.36
N LYS A 166 -27.46 11.06 -6.54
CA LYS A 166 -27.83 10.86 -5.12
C LYS A 166 -29.06 9.95 -4.96
N GLY A 167 -30.05 10.07 -5.85
CA GLY A 167 -31.22 9.20 -5.88
C GLY A 167 -30.87 7.74 -6.18
N ASP A 168 -30.05 7.52 -7.22
CA ASP A 168 -29.61 6.19 -7.64
C ASP A 168 -28.65 5.53 -6.64
N ILE A 169 -27.76 6.31 -6.02
CA ILE A 169 -26.89 5.85 -4.93
C ILE A 169 -27.73 5.43 -3.71
N ARG A 170 -28.77 6.18 -3.31
CA ARG A 170 -29.64 5.78 -2.20
C ARG A 170 -30.40 4.49 -2.50
N ALA A 171 -30.87 4.31 -3.73
CA ALA A 171 -31.52 3.06 -4.16
C ALA A 171 -30.56 1.87 -4.14
N ARG A 172 -29.33 2.05 -4.66
CA ARG A 172 -28.26 1.03 -4.63
C ARG A 172 -27.80 0.69 -3.22
N VAL A 173 -27.66 1.68 -2.33
CA VAL A 173 -27.31 1.44 -0.92
C VAL A 173 -28.41 0.63 -0.22
N LYS A 174 -29.68 0.93 -0.47
CA LYS A 174 -30.80 0.18 0.11
C LYS A 174 -30.88 -1.26 -0.42
N SER A 175 -30.60 -1.48 -1.71
CA SER A 175 -30.51 -2.84 -2.27
C SER A 175 -29.28 -3.59 -1.76
N MET A 176 -28.13 -2.93 -1.60
CA MET A 176 -26.92 -3.53 -1.04
C MET A 176 -27.13 -3.92 0.42
N GLN A 177 -27.77 -3.10 1.25
CA GLN A 177 -28.10 -3.45 2.63
C GLN A 177 -29.04 -4.67 2.72
N GLY A 178 -29.98 -4.81 1.78
CA GLY A 178 -30.85 -5.99 1.69
C GLY A 178 -30.10 -7.26 1.27
N LEU A 179 -29.17 -7.14 0.32
CA LEU A 179 -28.28 -8.22 -0.11
C LEU A 179 -27.30 -8.63 1.00
N GLU A 180 -26.72 -7.66 1.70
CA GLU A 180 -25.80 -7.86 2.81
C GLU A 180 -26.47 -8.61 3.97
N LYS A 181 -27.73 -8.28 4.29
CA LYS A 181 -28.51 -9.04 5.28
C LYS A 181 -28.75 -10.49 4.88
N ARG A 182 -29.01 -10.78 3.60
CA ARG A 182 -29.19 -12.15 3.11
C ARG A 182 -27.87 -12.93 3.11
N LEU A 183 -26.79 -12.31 2.62
CA LEU A 183 -25.44 -12.88 2.65
C LEU A 183 -24.96 -13.19 4.08
N ARG A 184 -25.31 -12.35 5.06
CA ARG A 184 -25.01 -12.61 6.48
C ARG A 184 -25.71 -13.87 6.98
N VAL A 185 -27.02 -14.02 6.74
CA VAL A 185 -27.79 -15.20 7.16
C VAL A 185 -27.27 -16.48 6.51
N ASP A 186 -26.94 -16.42 5.21
CA ASP A 186 -26.36 -17.57 4.49
C ASP A 186 -24.96 -17.93 5.03
N SER A 187 -24.16 -16.93 5.42
CA SER A 187 -22.83 -17.14 5.99
C SER A 187 -22.85 -17.78 7.37
N GLU A 188 -23.78 -17.40 8.26
CA GLU A 188 -23.94 -18.01 9.59
C GLU A 188 -24.39 -19.47 9.48
N ALA A 189 -25.32 -19.77 8.57
CA ALA A 189 -25.77 -21.13 8.30
C ALA A 189 -24.64 -22.02 7.75
N LEU A 190 -23.80 -21.47 6.86
CA LEU A 190 -22.60 -22.16 6.35
C LEU A 190 -21.57 -22.41 7.46
N LEU A 191 -21.36 -21.46 8.38
CA LEU A 191 -20.47 -21.69 9.53
C LEU A 191 -20.95 -22.86 10.37
N HIS A 192 -22.24 -22.84 10.72
CA HIS A 192 -22.87 -23.87 11.52
C HIS A 192 -22.75 -25.25 10.85
N GLN A 193 -23.06 -25.35 9.55
CA GLN A 193 -22.96 -26.60 8.80
C GLN A 193 -21.50 -27.08 8.65
N SER A 194 -20.56 -26.18 8.37
CA SER A 194 -19.14 -26.52 8.25
C SER A 194 -18.53 -26.94 9.59
N MET A 195 -18.91 -26.32 10.71
CA MET A 195 -18.45 -26.73 12.04
C MET A 195 -19.00 -28.10 12.45
N LEU A 196 -20.26 -28.40 12.15
CA LEU A 196 -20.85 -29.72 12.42
C LEU A 196 -20.19 -30.85 11.61
N ASN A 197 -19.58 -30.53 10.47
CA ASN A 197 -18.93 -31.50 9.58
C ASN A 197 -17.42 -31.68 9.88
N MET A 198 -16.84 -30.91 10.80
CA MET A 198 -15.42 -31.04 11.14
C MET A 198 -15.21 -32.24 12.08
N GLN A 199 -14.57 -33.30 11.56
CA GLN A 199 -14.28 -34.52 12.32
C GLN A 199 -13.11 -34.46 13.35
N PRO A 200 -12.18 -33.48 13.39
CA PRO A 200 -11.10 -33.48 14.39
C PRO A 200 -11.42 -32.76 15.71
N LEU A 201 -12.63 -32.24 15.92
CA LEU A 201 -12.95 -31.39 17.08
C LEU A 201 -13.40 -32.12 18.36
N GLU A 202 -13.55 -33.45 18.37
CA GLU A 202 -14.21 -34.11 19.51
C GLU A 202 -13.43 -34.00 20.83
N GLU A 203 -12.11 -34.21 20.79
CA GLU A 203 -11.23 -34.05 21.95
C GLU A 203 -11.04 -32.57 22.32
N GLU A 204 -11.02 -31.70 21.31
CA GLU A 204 -10.88 -30.25 21.47
C GLU A 204 -12.09 -29.63 22.18
N LEU A 205 -13.29 -30.05 21.79
CA LEU A 205 -14.54 -29.65 22.45
C LEU A 205 -14.60 -30.15 23.90
N ALA A 206 -14.06 -31.34 24.17
CA ALA A 206 -13.94 -31.84 25.55
C ALA A 206 -13.05 -30.92 26.40
N GLU A 207 -11.90 -30.49 25.87
CA GLU A 207 -10.99 -29.56 26.55
C GLU A 207 -11.63 -28.17 26.76
N ILE A 208 -12.35 -27.64 25.77
CA ILE A 208 -13.11 -26.38 25.90
C ILE A 208 -14.11 -26.47 27.05
N VAL A 209 -14.89 -27.55 27.10
CA VAL A 209 -15.89 -27.75 28.15
C VAL A 209 -15.21 -27.86 29.53
N MET A 210 -14.09 -28.59 29.63
CA MET A 210 -13.35 -28.72 30.89
C MET A 210 -12.84 -27.37 31.42
N ARG A 211 -12.39 -26.47 30.55
CA ARG A 211 -11.85 -25.16 30.97
C ARG A 211 -12.92 -24.11 31.20
N HIS A 212 -13.97 -24.07 30.37
CA HIS A 212 -14.90 -22.94 30.31
C HIS A 212 -16.31 -23.23 30.84
N HIS A 213 -16.72 -24.49 30.99
CA HIS A 213 -17.99 -24.80 31.65
C HIS A 213 -17.81 -24.84 33.17
N GLU A 214 -18.27 -23.79 33.85
CA GLU A 214 -18.03 -23.58 35.28
C GLU A 214 -18.50 -24.76 36.15
N ALA A 215 -19.70 -25.29 35.91
CA ALA A 215 -20.25 -26.38 36.71
C ALA A 215 -19.44 -27.68 36.55
N THR A 216 -18.96 -27.96 35.33
CA THR A 216 -18.11 -29.14 35.07
C THR A 216 -16.74 -28.97 35.69
N ARG A 217 -16.13 -27.80 35.55
CA ARG A 217 -14.84 -27.49 36.18
C ARG A 217 -14.88 -27.67 37.70
N GLN A 218 -15.89 -27.11 38.36
CA GLN A 218 -16.05 -27.26 39.82
C GLN A 218 -16.27 -28.73 40.24
N THR A 219 -16.97 -29.50 39.41
CA THR A 219 -17.18 -30.94 39.65
C THR A 219 -15.88 -31.72 39.48
N ALA A 220 -15.12 -31.42 38.43
CA ALA A 220 -13.83 -32.01 38.15
C ALA A 220 -12.82 -31.70 39.26
N GLU A 221 -12.74 -30.46 39.73
CA GLU A 221 -11.86 -30.05 40.85
C GLU A 221 -12.16 -30.83 42.13
N LYS A 222 -13.44 -30.97 42.48
CA LYS A 222 -13.86 -31.72 43.68
C LYS A 222 -13.55 -33.21 43.57
N ALA A 223 -13.79 -33.81 42.40
CA ALA A 223 -13.52 -35.24 42.18
C ALA A 223 -12.00 -35.52 42.12
N ASN A 224 -11.28 -34.72 41.33
CA ASN A 224 -9.85 -34.91 41.09
C ASN A 224 -8.97 -34.51 42.29
N ALA A 225 -9.49 -33.75 43.26
CA ALA A 225 -8.78 -33.45 44.51
C ALA A 225 -8.43 -34.71 45.32
N TRP A 226 -9.27 -35.75 45.24
CA TRP A 226 -9.06 -37.01 45.97
C TRP A 226 -8.34 -38.07 45.14
N MET A 227 -8.58 -38.07 43.83
CA MET A 227 -7.99 -39.03 42.91
C MET A 227 -7.84 -38.39 41.53
N ASN A 228 -6.59 -38.15 41.12
CA ASN A 228 -6.30 -37.56 39.84
C ASN A 228 -6.89 -38.40 38.69
N GLY A 229 -7.65 -37.78 37.80
CA GLY A 229 -8.30 -38.44 36.66
C GLY A 229 -9.59 -39.20 37.00
N SER A 230 -10.15 -39.03 38.21
CA SER A 230 -11.46 -39.61 38.57
C SER A 230 -12.64 -38.96 37.87
N PHE A 231 -12.45 -37.75 37.33
CA PHE A 231 -13.40 -37.08 36.45
C PHE A 231 -12.66 -36.54 35.23
N ARG A 232 -13.10 -36.95 34.04
CA ARG A 232 -12.63 -36.42 32.75
C ARG A 232 -13.76 -36.37 31.74
N ILE A 233 -13.64 -35.50 30.74
CA ILE A 233 -14.49 -35.55 29.55
C ILE A 233 -13.73 -36.32 28.48
N LYS A 234 -14.36 -37.36 27.93
CA LYS A 234 -13.75 -38.22 26.91
C LYS A 234 -13.88 -37.64 25.51
N SER A 235 -15.04 -37.08 25.19
CA SER A 235 -15.32 -36.45 23.90
C SER A 235 -16.43 -35.42 24.04
N GLY A 236 -16.46 -34.46 23.12
CA GLY A 236 -17.52 -33.48 22.96
C GLY A 236 -18.04 -33.49 21.52
N ARG A 237 -19.35 -33.36 21.36
CA ARG A 237 -20.00 -33.15 20.06
C ARG A 237 -20.72 -31.83 20.07
N LEU A 238 -20.41 -30.99 19.10
CA LEU A 238 -21.13 -29.73 18.91
C LEU A 238 -22.58 -30.02 18.47
N LEU A 239 -23.54 -29.44 19.18
CA LEU A 239 -24.96 -29.52 18.84
C LEU A 239 -25.42 -28.26 18.11
N ASP A 240 -25.00 -27.10 18.59
CA ASP A 240 -25.49 -25.81 18.13
C ASP A 240 -24.50 -24.70 18.47
N ILE A 241 -24.51 -23.65 17.64
CA ILE A 241 -23.69 -22.44 17.79
C ILE A 241 -24.61 -21.25 17.62
N THR A 242 -24.65 -20.40 18.64
CA THR A 242 -25.35 -19.12 18.58
C THR A 242 -24.37 -17.96 18.64
N ASN A 243 -24.86 -16.72 18.61
CA ASN A 243 -24.00 -15.54 18.72
C ASN A 243 -23.44 -15.31 20.13
N SER A 244 -23.83 -16.11 21.12
CA SER A 244 -23.45 -15.92 22.54
C SER A 244 -22.84 -17.16 23.18
N HIS A 245 -23.18 -18.35 22.70
CA HIS A 245 -22.76 -19.60 23.31
C HIS A 245 -22.75 -20.76 22.31
N MET A 246 -22.01 -21.80 22.68
CA MET A 246 -21.99 -23.11 22.03
C MET A 246 -22.67 -24.14 22.91
N ARG A 247 -23.52 -25.00 22.32
CA ARG A 247 -24.09 -26.16 23.00
C ARG A 247 -23.31 -27.40 22.60
N ILE A 248 -22.74 -28.07 23.57
CA ILE A 248 -21.87 -29.23 23.38
C ILE A 248 -22.44 -30.40 24.17
N ARG A 249 -22.61 -31.54 23.52
CA ARG A 249 -22.92 -32.81 24.17
C ARG A 249 -21.62 -33.53 24.47
N SER A 250 -21.31 -33.73 25.74
CA SER A 250 -20.05 -34.32 26.18
C SER A 250 -20.26 -35.66 26.86
N VAL A 251 -19.36 -36.60 26.59
CA VAL A 251 -19.28 -37.88 27.30
C VAL A 251 -18.40 -37.71 28.53
N VAL A 252 -19.00 -37.66 29.69
CA VAL A 252 -18.33 -37.53 30.99
C VAL A 252 -17.98 -38.92 31.51
N VAL A 253 -16.73 -39.12 31.89
CA VAL A 253 -16.26 -40.37 32.49
C VAL A 253 -15.94 -40.14 33.95
N ARG A 254 -16.58 -40.92 34.82
CA ARG A 254 -16.33 -40.94 36.26
C ARG A 254 -15.71 -42.27 36.66
N THR A 255 -14.55 -42.22 37.28
CA THR A 255 -13.82 -43.41 37.75
C THR A 255 -14.01 -43.53 39.25
N ASN A 256 -14.66 -44.61 39.68
CA ASN A 256 -14.83 -44.91 41.10
C ASN A 256 -13.53 -45.48 41.70
N PHE A 257 -13.46 -45.54 43.04
CA PHE A 257 -12.27 -46.02 43.77
C PHE A 257 -11.74 -47.41 43.35
N PHE A 258 -12.60 -48.27 42.79
CA PHE A 258 -12.24 -49.60 42.29
C PHE A 258 -11.82 -49.62 40.81
N GLY A 259 -11.58 -48.46 40.19
CA GLY A 259 -11.19 -48.35 38.78
C GLY A 259 -12.31 -48.65 37.78
N LYS A 260 -13.56 -48.74 38.22
CA LYS A 260 -14.72 -48.86 37.32
C LYS A 260 -15.08 -47.48 36.76
N GLU A 261 -15.05 -47.37 35.44
CA GLU A 261 -15.47 -46.17 34.70
C GLU A 261 -16.98 -46.23 34.44
N ALA A 262 -17.68 -45.14 34.72
CA ALA A 262 -19.06 -44.91 34.32
C ALA A 262 -19.08 -43.75 33.31
N GLU A 263 -19.69 -43.99 32.15
CA GLU A 263 -19.86 -42.97 31.12
C GLU A 263 -21.28 -42.39 31.19
N GLU A 264 -21.39 -41.07 31.14
CA GLU A 264 -22.66 -40.33 31.14
C GLU A 264 -22.62 -39.24 30.08
N GLU A 265 -23.64 -39.17 29.22
CA GLU A 265 -23.79 -38.06 28.28
C GLU A 265 -24.45 -36.87 28.97
N GLN A 266 -23.84 -35.70 28.85
CA GLN A 266 -24.37 -34.45 29.39
C GLN A 266 -24.32 -33.36 28.33
N GLU A 267 -25.42 -32.62 28.18
CA GLU A 267 -25.45 -31.39 27.39
C GLU A 267 -24.99 -30.22 28.24
N MET A 268 -24.04 -29.45 27.70
CA MET A 268 -23.40 -28.34 28.37
C MET A 268 -23.44 -27.11 27.47
N GLN A 269 -23.66 -25.95 28.08
CA GLN A 269 -23.61 -24.66 27.40
C GLN A 269 -22.32 -23.95 27.78
N VAL A 270 -21.50 -23.64 26.79
CA VAL A 270 -20.26 -22.88 26.96
C VAL A 270 -20.46 -21.51 26.34
N ASP A 271 -20.46 -20.48 27.17
CA ASP A 271 -20.54 -19.09 26.69
C ASP A 271 -19.19 -18.65 26.12
N TYR A 272 -19.22 -17.75 25.13
CA TYR A 272 -17.98 -17.12 24.66
C TYR A 272 -17.39 -16.20 25.73
N LEU A 273 -16.07 -16.04 25.71
CA LEU A 273 -15.32 -15.20 26.66
C LEU A 273 -15.97 -13.81 26.81
N ASP A 274 -16.10 -13.37 28.06
CA ASP A 274 -16.67 -12.08 28.49
C ASP A 274 -18.16 -11.84 28.20
N GLY A 275 -18.94 -12.84 27.79
CA GLY A 275 -20.39 -12.68 27.55
C GLY A 275 -20.73 -11.70 26.41
N LYS A 276 -19.78 -11.42 25.52
CA LYS A 276 -19.96 -10.53 24.37
C LYS A 276 -20.73 -11.24 23.26
N THR A 277 -21.68 -10.55 22.66
CA THR A 277 -22.41 -11.06 21.49
C THR A 277 -21.60 -10.89 20.21
N CYS A 278 -21.76 -11.84 19.29
CA CYS A 278 -21.21 -11.77 17.94
C CYS A 278 -22.23 -11.13 16.99
N ASP A 279 -21.83 -10.06 16.30
CA ASP A 279 -22.71 -9.31 15.38
C ASP A 279 -22.62 -9.81 13.93
N ASP A 280 -21.56 -10.55 13.61
CA ASP A 280 -21.30 -11.15 12.29
C ASP A 280 -20.48 -12.45 12.39
N ALA A 281 -20.45 -13.20 11.29
CA ALA A 281 -19.74 -14.48 11.22
C ALA A 281 -18.22 -14.34 11.40
N ASP A 282 -17.63 -13.20 11.01
CA ASP A 282 -16.20 -12.93 11.24
C ASP A 282 -15.92 -12.77 12.74
N SER A 283 -16.77 -12.07 13.49
CA SER A 283 -16.69 -11.89 14.93
C SER A 283 -16.88 -13.21 15.67
N LEU A 284 -17.78 -14.07 15.18
CA LEU A 284 -17.99 -15.41 15.71
C LEU A 284 -16.73 -16.29 15.53
N LYS A 285 -16.14 -16.31 14.33
CA LYS A 285 -14.86 -16.99 14.08
C LYS A 285 -13.77 -16.51 15.02
N MET A 286 -13.66 -15.20 15.20
CA MET A 286 -12.68 -14.60 16.09
C MET A 286 -12.84 -15.10 17.52
N ARG A 287 -14.07 -15.12 18.04
CA ARG A 287 -14.35 -15.61 19.41
C ARG A 287 -14.06 -17.09 19.56
N ILE A 288 -14.35 -17.91 18.56
CA ILE A 288 -14.02 -19.33 18.57
C ILE A 288 -12.50 -19.53 18.56
N ILE A 289 -11.76 -18.75 17.77
CA ILE A 289 -10.29 -18.78 17.76
C ILE A 289 -9.73 -18.37 19.13
N GLU A 290 -10.24 -17.31 19.76
CA GLU A 290 -9.83 -16.91 21.13
C GLU A 290 -10.10 -18.02 22.15
N LEU A 291 -11.27 -18.68 22.05
CA LEU A 291 -11.63 -19.79 22.92
C LEU A 291 -10.64 -20.96 22.74
N LEU A 292 -10.34 -21.34 21.51
CA LEU A 292 -9.36 -22.39 21.20
C LEU A 292 -7.95 -22.02 21.68
N GLN A 293 -7.54 -20.76 21.51
CA GLN A 293 -6.25 -20.25 22.01
C GLN A 293 -6.16 -20.32 23.53
N SER A 294 -7.23 -20.00 24.25
CA SER A 294 -7.27 -20.13 25.72
C SER A 294 -7.17 -21.58 26.21
N CYS A 295 -7.44 -22.54 25.31
CA CYS A 295 -7.28 -23.96 25.53
C CYS A 295 -5.92 -24.51 25.02
N ASP A 296 -5.03 -23.66 24.50
CA ASP A 296 -3.77 -24.04 23.83
C ASP A 296 -3.97 -24.94 22.58
N LEU A 297 -5.16 -24.89 21.97
CA LEU A 297 -5.56 -25.69 20.81
C LEU A 297 -5.20 -25.00 19.50
N PHE A 298 -3.91 -24.71 19.30
CA PHE A 298 -3.43 -23.87 18.19
C PHE A 298 -3.67 -24.47 16.80
N ARG A 299 -3.64 -25.80 16.62
CA ARG A 299 -3.85 -26.42 15.30
C ARG A 299 -5.28 -26.24 14.80
N SER A 300 -6.23 -26.39 15.71
CA SER A 300 -7.67 -26.25 15.49
C SER A 300 -8.06 -24.85 15.04
N THR A 301 -7.33 -23.84 15.52
CA THR A 301 -7.56 -22.44 15.11
C THR A 301 -7.40 -22.24 13.61
N ALA A 302 -6.49 -22.97 12.96
CA ALA A 302 -6.28 -22.88 11.53
C ALA A 302 -7.46 -23.44 10.73
N SER A 303 -8.05 -24.55 11.20
CA SER A 303 -9.25 -25.12 10.57
C SER A 303 -10.43 -24.15 10.62
N ILE A 304 -10.62 -23.45 11.75
CA ILE A 304 -11.65 -22.40 11.88
C ILE A 304 -11.35 -21.20 10.97
N LEU A 305 -10.08 -20.80 10.88
CA LEU A 305 -9.66 -19.70 10.02
C LEU A 305 -9.94 -19.99 8.54
N SER A 306 -9.62 -21.21 8.08
CA SER A 306 -9.78 -21.66 6.69
C SER A 306 -11.23 -21.85 6.24
N MET A 307 -12.21 -21.76 7.14
CA MET A 307 -13.61 -21.91 6.76
C MET A 307 -14.00 -20.81 5.75
N PRO A 308 -14.72 -21.11 4.67
CA PRO A 308 -15.10 -20.14 3.63
C PRO A 308 -16.30 -19.31 4.07
N VAL A 309 -16.20 -18.67 5.24
CA VAL A 309 -17.30 -17.97 5.90
C VAL A 309 -16.83 -16.60 6.38
N GLY A 310 -17.71 -15.61 6.31
CA GLY A 310 -17.38 -14.23 6.62
C GLY A 310 -16.87 -13.48 5.39
N SER A 311 -16.53 -12.22 5.60
CA SER A 311 -16.18 -11.26 4.54
C SER A 311 -14.70 -10.91 4.53
N ARG A 312 -13.97 -11.21 5.61
CA ARG A 312 -12.55 -10.84 5.73
C ARG A 312 -11.65 -11.78 4.93
N GLY A 313 -10.67 -11.18 4.24
CA GLY A 313 -9.67 -11.89 3.44
C GLY A 313 -8.56 -12.49 4.32
N TRP A 314 -8.86 -13.59 5.01
CA TRP A 314 -7.92 -14.25 5.92
C TRP A 314 -6.77 -14.98 5.21
N SER A 315 -6.98 -15.41 3.97
CA SER A 315 -6.03 -16.16 3.17
C SER A 315 -4.90 -15.31 2.61
N VAL A 316 -3.78 -15.97 2.36
CA VAL A 316 -2.71 -15.45 1.50
C VAL A 316 -3.00 -15.93 0.07
N PRO A 317 -2.76 -15.12 -0.97
CA PRO A 317 -2.95 -15.54 -2.35
C PRO A 317 -2.18 -16.82 -2.68
N ASP A 318 -2.78 -17.68 -3.48
CA ASP A 318 -2.04 -18.76 -4.13
C ASP A 318 -1.05 -18.16 -5.13
N HIS A 319 0.00 -18.93 -5.44
CA HIS A 319 1.06 -18.57 -6.39
C HIS A 319 1.85 -17.31 -5.99
N LEU A 320 2.06 -17.11 -4.69
CA LEU A 320 2.83 -16.00 -4.13
C LEU A 320 4.35 -16.20 -4.30
N PHE A 321 4.84 -16.37 -5.53
CA PHE A 321 6.23 -16.68 -5.87
C PHE A 321 7.21 -15.56 -5.48
N LEU A 322 7.52 -15.42 -4.18
CA LEU A 322 8.38 -14.38 -3.62
C LEU A 322 9.87 -14.64 -3.83
N ASN A 323 10.21 -15.78 -4.45
CA ASN A 323 11.52 -16.08 -4.99
C ASN A 323 11.77 -15.43 -6.36
N GLU A 324 10.71 -15.02 -7.09
CA GLU A 324 10.84 -14.31 -8.35
C GLU A 324 11.04 -12.81 -8.09
N ILE A 325 12.19 -12.30 -8.50
CA ILE A 325 12.57 -10.91 -8.29
C ILE A 325 12.94 -10.29 -9.65
N PRO A 326 12.21 -9.25 -10.10
CA PRO A 326 11.16 -8.58 -9.37
C PRO A 326 9.87 -9.40 -9.25
N CYS A 327 9.15 -9.25 -8.14
CA CYS A 327 7.86 -9.91 -7.92
C CYS A 327 6.84 -9.44 -8.97
N ASN A 328 5.82 -10.25 -9.24
CA ASN A 328 4.71 -9.81 -10.10
C ASN A 328 4.02 -8.56 -9.51
N THR A 329 3.54 -7.68 -10.38
CA THR A 329 2.76 -6.49 -10.02
C THR A 329 1.55 -6.85 -9.15
N GLU A 330 0.84 -7.92 -9.48
CA GLU A 330 -0.33 -8.37 -8.71
C GLU A 330 0.03 -8.72 -7.25
N ILE A 331 1.18 -9.37 -7.05
CA ILE A 331 1.70 -9.71 -5.72
C ILE A 331 2.06 -8.45 -4.95
N ARG A 332 2.73 -7.49 -5.59
CA ARG A 332 3.04 -6.18 -4.97
C ARG A 332 1.78 -5.43 -4.57
N GLU A 333 0.81 -5.33 -5.49
CA GLU A 333 -0.48 -4.67 -5.23
C GLU A 333 -1.27 -5.34 -4.10
N TRP A 334 -1.15 -6.66 -3.94
CA TRP A 334 -1.73 -7.35 -2.80
C TRP A 334 -1.12 -6.88 -1.48
N PHE A 335 0.22 -6.83 -1.36
CA PHE A 335 0.87 -6.27 -0.16
C PHE A 335 0.46 -4.82 0.10
N TYR A 336 0.38 -4.00 -0.95
CA TYR A 336 0.02 -2.59 -0.80
C TYR A 336 -1.40 -2.45 -0.25
N ARG A 337 -2.36 -3.21 -0.79
CA ARG A 337 -3.74 -3.24 -0.29
C ARG A 337 -3.81 -3.75 1.14
N ASP A 338 -3.14 -4.87 1.43
CA ASP A 338 -3.20 -5.51 2.75
C ASP A 338 -2.64 -4.59 3.86
N VAL A 339 -1.53 -3.89 3.57
CA VAL A 339 -0.96 -2.87 4.48
C VAL A 339 -1.86 -1.64 4.59
N CYS A 340 -2.45 -1.17 3.47
CA CYS A 340 -3.37 -0.03 3.49
C CYS A 340 -4.61 -0.30 4.34
N ASP A 341 -5.19 -1.49 4.23
CA ASP A 341 -6.36 -1.90 5.00
C ASP A 341 -6.04 -1.88 6.50
N ALA A 342 -4.89 -2.43 6.90
CA ALA A 342 -4.40 -2.38 8.28
C ALA A 342 -4.26 -0.95 8.81
N VAL A 343 -3.64 -0.06 8.03
CA VAL A 343 -3.46 1.36 8.39
C VAL A 343 -4.81 2.07 8.48
N GLN A 344 -5.73 1.80 7.55
CA GLN A 344 -7.03 2.44 7.52
C GLN A 344 -7.85 2.09 8.77
N VAL A 345 -7.94 0.81 9.12
CA VAL A 345 -8.65 0.35 10.32
C VAL A 345 -8.00 0.92 11.59
N ALA A 346 -6.66 0.86 11.69
CA ALA A 346 -5.92 1.41 12.81
C ALA A 346 -6.18 2.91 13.01
N LEU A 347 -6.28 3.68 11.93
CA LEU A 347 -6.52 5.13 11.98
C LEU A 347 -7.99 5.52 12.17
N GLN A 348 -8.93 4.61 11.91
CA GLN A 348 -10.38 4.82 12.13
C GLN A 348 -10.79 4.53 13.57
N ASP A 349 -10.13 3.59 14.24
CA ASP A 349 -10.40 3.26 15.64
C ASP A 349 -9.70 4.23 16.61
N SER A 350 -10.45 5.21 17.10
CA SER A 350 -9.93 6.21 18.06
C SER A 350 -9.51 5.58 19.40
N ARG A 351 -10.22 4.55 19.88
CA ARG A 351 -9.89 3.87 21.15
C ARG A 351 -8.58 3.11 21.02
N PHE A 352 -8.40 2.44 19.88
CA PHE A 352 -7.13 1.79 19.57
C PHE A 352 -5.98 2.80 19.52
N LEU A 353 -6.15 3.92 18.81
CA LEU A 353 -5.11 4.97 18.74
C LEU A 353 -4.76 5.56 20.11
N GLU A 354 -5.76 5.79 20.97
CA GLU A 354 -5.55 6.26 22.33
C GLU A 354 -4.77 5.23 23.16
N SER A 355 -5.10 3.94 23.03
CA SER A 355 -4.43 2.85 23.75
C SER A 355 -2.95 2.71 23.41
N CYS A 356 -2.54 3.09 22.19
CA CYS A 356 -1.16 3.04 21.73
C CYS A 356 -0.49 4.42 21.60
N ALA A 357 -1.13 5.48 22.11
CA ALA A 357 -0.67 6.87 21.98
C ALA A 357 -0.29 7.27 20.54
N GLY A 358 -1.01 6.73 19.55
CA GLY A 358 -0.75 6.97 18.12
C GLY A 358 0.55 6.36 17.58
N ARG A 359 1.18 5.40 18.28
CA ARG A 359 2.45 4.78 17.86
C ARG A 359 2.19 3.45 17.16
N LEU A 360 2.34 3.42 15.83
CA LEU A 360 2.06 2.24 15.00
C LEU A 360 3.33 1.70 14.31
N LYS A 361 3.42 0.38 14.17
CA LYS A 361 4.51 -0.32 13.46
C LYS A 361 3.96 -1.22 12.35
N ILE A 362 4.61 -1.18 11.20
CA ILE A 362 4.42 -2.07 10.06
C ILE A 362 5.73 -2.81 9.83
N GLU A 363 5.67 -4.14 9.80
CA GLU A 363 6.82 -5.01 9.50
C GLU A 363 6.47 -5.87 8.29
N CYS A 364 6.83 -5.41 7.10
CA CYS A 364 6.59 -6.10 5.83
C CYS A 364 7.93 -6.44 5.18
N VAL A 365 8.41 -7.67 5.36
CA VAL A 365 9.77 -8.08 4.99
C VAL A 365 9.87 -9.24 3.99
N PRO A 366 9.06 -9.31 2.91
CA PRO A 366 9.42 -10.13 1.76
C PRO A 366 10.73 -9.62 1.10
N PRO A 367 11.42 -10.41 0.26
CA PRO A 367 12.75 -10.08 -0.25
C PRO A 367 12.90 -8.71 -0.89
N GLU A 368 11.92 -8.25 -1.69
CA GLU A 368 11.95 -6.91 -2.28
C GLU A 368 11.79 -5.76 -1.26
N LEU A 369 11.09 -6.00 -0.15
CA LEU A 369 10.80 -4.98 0.87
C LEU A 369 11.73 -5.07 2.08
N ASN A 370 12.53 -6.14 2.18
CA ASN A 370 13.46 -6.35 3.27
C ASN A 370 14.83 -5.71 2.99
N PRO A 371 15.24 -4.64 3.72
CA PRO A 371 16.54 -4.01 3.54
C PRO A 371 17.75 -4.86 3.95
N GLU A 372 17.53 -6.08 4.44
CA GLU A 372 18.59 -7.07 4.71
C GLU A 372 18.97 -7.90 3.49
N MET A 373 18.05 -8.03 2.54
CA MET A 373 18.25 -8.87 1.37
C MET A 373 18.90 -8.07 0.25
N ASP A 374 19.82 -8.69 -0.49
CA ASP A 374 20.44 -8.08 -1.67
C ASP A 374 19.42 -7.72 -2.76
N SER A 375 18.26 -8.38 -2.71
CA SER A 375 17.14 -8.19 -3.61
C SER A 375 16.22 -7.02 -3.24
N PHE A 376 16.57 -6.26 -2.20
CA PHE A 376 15.81 -5.09 -1.77
C PHE A 376 15.62 -4.08 -2.91
N ARG A 377 14.38 -3.68 -3.16
CA ARG A 377 14.01 -2.76 -4.23
C ARG A 377 13.40 -1.50 -3.66
N VAL A 378 14.15 -0.40 -3.78
CA VAL A 378 13.73 0.95 -3.35
C VAL A 378 12.38 1.35 -3.96
N GLY A 379 12.16 1.02 -5.24
CA GLY A 379 10.90 1.29 -5.94
C GLY A 379 9.69 0.65 -5.27
N THR A 380 9.74 -0.65 -4.96
CA THR A 380 8.65 -1.40 -4.33
C THR A 380 8.26 -0.80 -2.96
N MET A 381 9.25 -0.43 -2.14
CA MET A 381 8.95 0.22 -0.86
C MET A 381 8.31 1.60 -1.05
N LEU A 382 8.80 2.42 -1.98
CA LEU A 382 8.25 3.75 -2.22
C LEU A 382 6.85 3.68 -2.86
N GLU A 383 6.57 2.68 -3.70
CA GLU A 383 5.23 2.37 -4.21
C GLU A 383 4.27 2.05 -3.06
N MET A 384 4.66 1.15 -2.15
CA MET A 384 3.85 0.84 -0.96
C MET A 384 3.59 2.07 -0.10
N VAL A 385 4.62 2.87 0.20
CA VAL A 385 4.50 4.09 1.00
C VAL A 385 3.60 5.12 0.30
N ARG A 386 3.70 5.24 -1.02
CA ARG A 386 2.84 6.11 -1.82
C ARG A 386 1.38 5.67 -1.72
N GLU A 387 1.08 4.38 -1.85
CA GLU A 387 -0.29 3.87 -1.71
C GLU A 387 -0.87 4.15 -0.32
N ILE A 388 -0.08 3.94 0.75
CA ILE A 388 -0.49 4.29 2.12
C ILE A 388 -0.76 5.79 2.23
N ALA A 389 0.16 6.63 1.73
CA ALA A 389 0.03 8.08 1.81
C ALA A 389 -1.19 8.61 1.04
N ILE A 390 -1.48 8.06 -0.15
CA ILE A 390 -2.66 8.39 -0.95
C ILE A 390 -3.93 7.95 -0.21
N ARG A 391 -3.96 6.73 0.34
CA ARG A 391 -5.12 6.23 1.10
C ARG A 391 -5.41 7.11 2.31
N VAL A 392 -4.41 7.43 3.12
CA VAL A 392 -4.57 8.27 4.30
C VAL A 392 -4.91 9.73 3.93
N GLY A 393 -4.28 10.25 2.88
CA GLY A 393 -4.50 11.61 2.39
C GLY A 393 -5.87 11.83 1.76
N VAL A 394 -6.17 11.07 0.72
CA VAL A 394 -7.35 11.25 -0.15
C VAL A 394 -8.58 10.59 0.44
N VAL A 395 -8.46 9.34 0.92
CA VAL A 395 -9.63 8.57 1.38
C VAL A 395 -10.00 8.93 2.81
N MET A 396 -9.01 9.13 3.70
CA MET A 396 -9.27 9.46 5.10
C MET A 396 -9.25 10.97 5.40
N GLY A 397 -8.87 11.81 4.42
CA GLY A 397 -8.78 13.26 4.60
C GLY A 397 -7.74 13.69 5.64
N ARG A 398 -6.70 12.87 5.91
CA ARG A 398 -5.68 13.13 6.93
C ARG A 398 -4.38 13.62 6.30
N ARG A 399 -3.72 14.58 6.92
CA ARG A 399 -2.44 15.11 6.41
C ARG A 399 -1.28 14.20 6.80
N VAL A 400 -0.60 13.67 5.78
CA VAL A 400 0.54 12.76 5.91
C VAL A 400 1.84 13.51 5.65
N LYS A 401 2.86 13.24 6.47
CA LYS A 401 4.25 13.57 6.18
C LYS A 401 5.07 12.30 6.15
N VAL A 402 5.73 12.05 5.02
CA VAL A 402 6.66 10.95 4.87
C VAL A 402 8.07 11.44 5.21
N CYS A 403 8.76 10.69 6.06
CA CYS A 403 10.07 11.01 6.58
C CYS A 403 11.06 9.89 6.23
N ILE A 404 12.23 10.29 5.73
CA ILE A 404 13.39 9.42 5.58
C ILE A 404 14.48 9.94 6.53
N GLN A 405 15.22 9.02 7.14
CA GLN A 405 16.36 9.35 7.99
C GLN A 405 17.45 10.08 7.19
N GLY A 406 17.96 11.18 7.77
CA GLY A 406 19.13 11.89 7.27
C GLY A 406 20.44 11.11 7.52
N SER A 407 21.57 11.72 7.17
CA SER A 407 22.87 11.23 7.62
C SER A 407 22.96 11.36 9.15
N LEU A 408 23.48 10.33 9.83
CA LEU A 408 23.76 10.37 11.26
C LEU A 408 25.28 10.31 11.51
N GLY A 409 25.72 10.84 12.65
CA GLY A 409 27.11 10.83 13.11
C GLY A 409 27.83 12.17 12.93
N GLU A 410 29.03 12.27 13.52
CA GLU A 410 29.95 13.40 13.38
C GLU A 410 31.33 12.89 12.91
N GLY A 411 32.02 13.68 12.07
CA GLY A 411 33.33 13.31 11.53
C GLY A 411 33.33 12.07 10.63
N ILE A 412 34.32 11.18 10.76
CA ILE A 412 34.48 9.98 9.92
C ILE A 412 33.33 8.95 10.07
N PHE A 413 32.47 9.12 11.08
CA PHE A 413 31.30 8.28 11.31
C PHE A 413 30.02 8.90 10.76
N THR A 414 30.10 10.03 10.02
CA THR A 414 28.97 10.54 9.24
C THR A 414 28.67 9.59 8.11
N GLY A 415 27.49 8.98 8.14
CA GLY A 415 27.03 8.10 7.09
C GLY A 415 25.53 8.15 6.96
N MET A 416 25.02 7.79 5.80
CA MET A 416 23.63 7.37 5.66
C MET A 416 23.66 5.86 5.44
N PRO A 417 22.77 5.08 6.06
CA PRO A 417 22.62 3.68 5.69
C PRO A 417 22.45 3.59 4.17
N LEU A 418 23.28 2.78 3.51
CA LEU A 418 23.40 2.73 2.04
C LEU A 418 22.02 2.62 1.34
N MET A 419 21.11 1.87 1.96
CA MET A 419 19.75 1.63 1.47
C MET A 419 18.84 2.87 1.52
N LEU A 420 19.05 3.78 2.46
CA LEU A 420 18.24 5.00 2.62
C LEU A 420 18.71 6.13 1.68
N ASN A 421 19.96 6.09 1.22
CA ASN A 421 20.50 7.09 0.29
C ASN A 421 19.78 7.06 -1.06
N GLY A 422 19.47 5.86 -1.57
CA GLY A 422 18.68 5.71 -2.80
C GLY A 422 17.27 6.28 -2.67
N MET A 423 16.58 5.95 -1.57
CA MET A 423 15.23 6.45 -1.28
C MET A 423 15.19 7.97 -1.14
N ARG A 424 16.14 8.53 -0.39
CA ARG A 424 16.21 9.97 -0.14
C ARG A 424 16.37 10.75 -1.44
N ARG A 425 17.27 10.33 -2.32
CA ARG A 425 17.48 10.98 -3.64
C ARG A 425 16.20 10.99 -4.47
N VAL A 426 15.47 9.88 -4.49
CA VAL A 426 14.18 9.80 -5.22
C VAL A 426 13.16 10.74 -4.59
N MET A 427 12.99 10.71 -3.26
CA MET A 427 12.03 11.59 -2.58
C MET A 427 12.38 13.08 -2.71
N GLU A 428 13.65 13.46 -2.64
CA GLU A 428 14.10 14.85 -2.84
C GLU A 428 13.88 15.33 -4.27
N SER A 429 13.90 14.42 -5.26
CA SER A 429 13.61 14.75 -6.66
C SER A 429 12.12 14.92 -6.97
N MET A 430 11.24 14.51 -6.06
CA MET A 430 9.81 14.57 -6.26
C MET A 430 9.20 15.78 -5.54
N ASP A 431 8.31 16.51 -6.23
CA ASP A 431 7.65 17.70 -5.68
C ASP A 431 6.49 17.29 -4.75
N TRP A 432 6.78 17.13 -3.45
CA TRP A 432 5.81 16.69 -2.43
C TRP A 432 5.32 17.83 -1.54
N GLN A 433 5.81 19.07 -1.76
CA GLN A 433 5.52 20.20 -0.90
C GLN A 433 4.32 20.98 -1.42
N ALA A 434 3.38 21.28 -0.52
CA ALA A 434 2.30 22.19 -0.82
C ALA A 434 2.87 23.62 -0.91
N ARG A 435 2.69 24.28 -2.05
CA ARG A 435 3.13 25.66 -2.27
C ARG A 435 2.14 26.67 -1.69
N PRO A 436 2.56 27.94 -1.54
CA PRO A 436 1.65 28.97 -1.14
C PRO A 436 0.41 29.10 -2.04
N GLY A 437 -0.78 29.07 -1.44
CA GLY A 437 -2.07 29.08 -2.12
C GLY A 437 -2.60 27.69 -2.52
N GLU A 438 -1.83 26.61 -2.34
CA GLU A 438 -2.35 25.27 -2.58
C GLU A 438 -3.26 24.82 -1.44
N MET A 439 -4.22 23.93 -1.76
CA MET A 439 -5.25 23.39 -0.85
C MET A 439 -4.69 22.88 0.50
N TYR A 440 -3.38 22.63 0.55
CA TYR A 440 -2.68 21.98 1.63
C TYR A 440 -1.64 22.86 2.35
N GLU A 441 -1.50 24.14 2.01
CA GLU A 441 -0.62 25.08 2.72
C GLU A 441 -1.05 25.29 4.19
N GLY A 442 -0.09 25.44 5.12
CA GLY A 442 -0.35 25.90 6.51
C GLY A 442 -1.05 24.92 7.46
N LEU A 443 -1.38 23.71 7.00
CA LEU A 443 -2.17 22.73 7.75
C LEU A 443 -1.33 21.85 8.69
N LEU A 444 -1.88 21.58 9.89
CA LEU A 444 -1.29 20.71 10.90
C LEU A 444 -1.19 19.26 10.38
N ILE A 445 0.02 18.70 10.39
CA ILE A 445 0.27 17.28 10.04
C ILE A 445 -0.43 16.37 11.06
N ASN A 446 -1.17 15.36 10.59
CA ASN A 446 -1.87 14.39 11.43
C ASN A 446 -1.10 13.06 11.58
N VAL A 447 -0.43 12.61 10.50
CA VAL A 447 0.22 11.30 10.43
C VAL A 447 1.66 11.46 9.91
N PHE A 448 2.62 10.89 10.62
CA PHE A 448 4.00 10.76 10.16
C PHE A 448 4.28 9.31 9.74
N ILE A 449 4.85 9.11 8.55
CA ILE A 449 5.29 7.80 8.07
C ILE A 449 6.81 7.84 8.00
N ILE A 450 7.49 6.98 8.76
CA ILE A 450 8.94 6.94 8.84
C ILE A 450 9.43 5.65 8.19
N ILE A 451 10.16 5.78 7.08
CA ILE A 451 10.58 4.65 6.27
C ILE A 451 11.89 4.07 6.79
N ALA A 452 11.86 2.80 7.17
CA ALA A 452 12.99 1.94 7.52
C ALA A 452 14.07 2.64 8.38
N PRO A 453 13.73 3.29 9.51
CA PRO A 453 14.73 3.96 10.35
C PRO A 453 15.76 2.94 10.86
N GLN A 454 17.05 3.25 10.75
CA GLN A 454 18.16 2.34 11.09
C GLN A 454 19.17 3.02 12.02
N SER A 455 19.55 2.31 13.08
CA SER A 455 20.74 2.70 13.85
C SER A 455 22.02 2.32 13.08
N MET A 456 23.04 3.17 13.18
CA MET A 456 24.38 2.89 12.69
C MET A 456 25.34 2.69 13.84
N VAL A 457 26.50 2.12 13.54
CA VAL A 457 27.57 1.96 14.53
C VAL A 457 28.06 3.35 14.92
N GLY A 458 28.09 3.62 16.22
CA GLY A 458 28.54 4.91 16.76
C GLY A 458 27.50 6.04 16.69
N ALA A 459 26.37 5.84 15.98
CA ALA A 459 25.30 6.83 15.89
C ALA A 459 23.92 6.17 15.88
N SER A 460 23.16 6.34 16.96
CA SER A 460 21.81 5.78 17.08
C SER A 460 20.75 6.74 16.53
N VAL A 461 19.81 6.21 15.75
CA VAL A 461 18.61 6.95 15.31
C VAL A 461 17.58 7.14 16.43
N TYR A 462 17.78 6.46 17.58
CA TYR A 462 16.84 6.49 18.70
C TYR A 462 16.55 7.90 19.20
N GLU A 463 17.59 8.70 19.45
CA GLU A 463 17.44 10.02 20.06
C GLU A 463 16.63 10.97 19.15
N PRO A 464 16.97 11.15 17.85
CA PRO A 464 16.14 11.92 16.92
C PRO A 464 14.71 11.39 16.80
N LEU A 465 14.54 10.06 16.80
CA LEU A 465 13.23 9.43 16.63
C LEU A 465 12.35 9.63 17.87
N SER A 466 12.94 9.55 19.07
CA SER A 466 12.25 9.80 20.34
C SER A 466 11.79 11.25 20.43
N GLN A 467 12.66 12.20 20.10
CA GLN A 467 12.33 13.63 20.07
C GLN A 467 11.22 13.94 19.06
N MET A 468 11.24 13.28 17.89
CA MET A 468 10.17 13.42 16.89
C MET A 468 8.83 12.90 17.41
N VAL A 469 8.80 11.75 18.08
CA VAL A 469 7.58 11.17 18.66
C VAL A 469 7.05 12.03 19.80
N GLU A 470 7.93 12.57 20.64
CA GLU A 470 7.56 13.51 21.71
C GLU A 470 6.98 14.81 21.15
N ALA A 471 7.62 15.39 20.14
CA ALA A 471 7.14 16.59 19.45
C ALA A 471 5.83 16.38 18.66
N ALA A 472 5.60 15.16 18.15
CA ALA A 472 4.34 14.78 17.53
C ALA A 472 3.18 14.88 18.54
N GLY A 473 3.42 14.45 19.78
CA GLY A 473 2.46 14.43 20.87
C GLY A 473 1.33 13.40 20.66
N PRO A 474 0.40 13.27 21.62
CA PRO A 474 -0.62 12.22 21.61
C PRO A 474 -1.68 12.40 20.52
N LYS A 475 -1.76 13.58 19.89
CA LYS A 475 -2.77 13.91 18.87
C LYS A 475 -2.35 13.51 17.45
N ARG A 476 -1.09 13.11 17.24
CA ARG A 476 -0.55 12.79 15.91
C ARG A 476 -0.06 11.35 15.89
N THR A 477 -0.37 10.65 14.82
CA THR A 477 0.05 9.26 14.64
C THR A 477 1.45 9.21 14.04
N VAL A 478 2.31 8.35 14.58
CA VAL A 478 3.62 8.02 14.00
C VAL A 478 3.63 6.56 13.61
N ILE A 479 3.85 6.30 12.32
CA ILE A 479 3.91 4.98 11.72
C ILE A 479 5.36 4.67 11.34
N LEU A 480 5.94 3.62 11.92
CA LEU A 480 7.25 3.09 11.51
C LEU A 480 7.06 1.96 10.52
N ILE A 481 7.74 2.03 9.38
CA ILE A 481 7.77 0.95 8.39
C ILE A 481 9.15 0.29 8.47
N ASN A 482 9.18 -1.03 8.70
CA ASN A 482 10.39 -1.85 8.79
C ASN A 482 11.51 -1.23 9.67
N PRO A 483 11.22 -0.83 10.93
CA PRO A 483 12.22 -0.20 11.79
C PRO A 483 13.35 -1.17 12.17
N ARG A 484 14.59 -0.74 12.00
CA ARG A 484 15.79 -1.52 12.32
C ARG A 484 16.58 -0.85 13.44
N LEU A 485 16.03 -0.94 14.63
CA LEU A 485 16.59 -0.33 15.84
C LEU A 485 17.47 -1.29 16.66
N LYS A 486 17.60 -2.55 16.23
CA LYS A 486 18.49 -3.55 16.86
C LYS A 486 19.95 -3.32 16.44
N ASP A 487 20.90 -3.84 17.24
CA ASP A 487 22.33 -3.67 17.01
C ASP A 487 22.76 -4.28 15.67
N ARG A 488 23.41 -3.48 14.81
CA ARG A 488 24.23 -4.01 13.72
C ARG A 488 25.68 -4.12 14.20
N PRO A 489 26.36 -5.27 14.02
CA PRO A 489 27.80 -5.32 14.18
C PRO A 489 28.43 -4.35 13.18
N SER A 490 29.43 -3.60 13.63
CA SER A 490 30.22 -2.78 12.72
C SER A 490 30.98 -3.62 11.73
N SER A 491 31.45 -3.00 10.64
CA SER A 491 32.41 -3.61 9.72
C SER A 491 33.68 -4.10 10.43
N GLY A 492 33.97 -3.63 11.65
CA GLY A 492 35.03 -4.11 12.54
C GLY A 492 34.60 -5.12 13.61
N ASN A 493 33.42 -5.74 13.51
CA ASN A 493 32.84 -6.66 14.51
C ASN A 493 32.64 -6.08 15.92
N VAL A 494 32.81 -4.77 16.12
CA VAL A 494 32.49 -4.09 17.38
C VAL A 494 30.99 -3.89 17.47
N MET A 495 30.38 -4.42 18.54
CA MET A 495 28.97 -4.21 18.89
C MET A 495 28.85 -3.04 19.87
N SER A 496 28.04 -2.02 19.55
CA SER A 496 27.73 -0.96 20.51
C SER A 496 26.63 -1.43 21.48
N VAL A 497 26.99 -1.71 22.72
CA VAL A 497 26.04 -2.14 23.76
C VAL A 497 25.25 -0.95 24.35
N GLN A 498 25.77 0.28 24.19
CA GLN A 498 25.18 1.49 24.78
C GLN A 498 23.82 1.81 24.14
N GLY A 499 22.80 2.01 24.98
CA GLY A 499 21.43 2.36 24.56
C GLY A 499 20.62 1.21 23.94
N ARG A 500 21.13 -0.03 23.91
CA ARG A 500 20.43 -1.18 23.32
C ARG A 500 19.07 -1.45 23.98
N SER A 501 19.03 -1.44 25.31
CA SER A 501 17.79 -1.63 26.07
C SER A 501 16.75 -0.56 25.73
N GLN A 502 17.17 0.70 25.66
CA GLN A 502 16.31 1.83 25.29
C GLN A 502 15.77 1.69 23.85
N ARG A 503 16.61 1.28 22.90
CA ARG A 503 16.20 1.02 21.50
C ARG A 503 15.15 -0.08 21.38
N ILE A 504 15.37 -1.20 22.08
CA ILE A 504 14.45 -2.33 22.09
C ILE A 504 13.13 -1.92 22.75
N ALA A 505 13.18 -1.27 23.91
CA ALA A 505 11.99 -0.78 24.61
C ALA A 505 11.21 0.24 23.76
N PHE A 506 11.92 1.12 23.06
CA PHE A 506 11.31 2.09 22.16
C PHE A 506 10.63 1.43 20.97
N ALA A 507 11.29 0.47 20.30
CA ALA A 507 10.68 -0.29 19.22
C ALA A 507 9.43 -1.05 19.68
N ALA A 508 9.48 -1.63 20.89
CA ALA A 508 8.36 -2.34 21.51
C ALA A 508 7.21 -1.40 21.95
N SER A 509 7.46 -0.08 22.07
CA SER A 509 6.42 0.90 22.41
C SER A 509 5.45 1.18 21.26
N PHE A 510 5.76 0.72 20.05
CA PHE A 510 4.87 0.85 18.89
C PHE A 510 3.98 -0.39 18.77
N ARG A 511 2.68 -0.18 18.59
CA ARG A 511 1.74 -1.27 18.35
C ARG A 511 1.85 -1.75 16.92
N GLU A 512 2.07 -3.05 16.76
CA GLU A 512 2.12 -3.66 15.44
C GLU A 512 0.71 -3.78 14.86
N ILE A 513 0.52 -3.21 13.67
CA ILE A 513 -0.76 -3.24 12.94
C ILE A 513 -0.71 -4.17 11.73
N PHE A 514 0.49 -4.44 11.24
CA PHE A 514 0.74 -5.31 10.11
C PHE A 514 2.09 -5.99 10.28
N HIS A 515 2.12 -7.30 10.10
CA HIS A 515 3.32 -8.11 10.03
C HIS A 515 3.25 -9.05 8.84
N PHE A 516 4.33 -9.17 8.08
CA PHE A 516 4.54 -10.22 7.10
C PHE A 516 6.03 -10.55 7.01
N ARG A 517 6.40 -11.79 7.35
CA ARG A 517 7.76 -12.30 7.14
C ARG A 517 7.74 -13.71 6.57
N LEU A 518 8.75 -14.02 5.78
CA LEU A 518 8.99 -15.37 5.29
C LEU A 518 9.77 -16.20 6.29
N LEU A 519 9.50 -17.51 6.27
CA LEU A 519 10.20 -18.51 7.06
C LEU A 519 11.12 -19.29 6.13
N TYR A 520 12.41 -19.35 6.48
CA TYR A 520 13.45 -19.99 5.69
C TYR A 520 14.01 -21.21 6.41
N THR A 521 14.39 -22.24 5.67
CA THR A 521 15.19 -23.35 6.23
C THR A 521 16.61 -22.87 6.49
N GLY A 522 17.20 -23.25 7.64
CA GLY A 522 18.57 -22.90 8.03
C GLY A 522 19.70 -23.56 7.21
N THR A 523 19.39 -24.18 6.07
CA THR A 523 20.37 -24.80 5.17
C THR A 523 21.13 -23.73 4.37
N THR A 524 22.45 -23.90 4.26
CA THR A 524 23.42 -22.94 3.69
C THR A 524 23.30 -22.68 2.18
N PHE A 525 22.40 -23.35 1.46
CA PHE A 525 22.17 -23.12 0.03
C PHE A 525 20.73 -22.64 -0.22
N MET A 526 20.61 -21.44 -0.81
CA MET A 526 19.41 -20.88 -1.45
C MET A 526 18.21 -20.48 -0.56
N PHE A 527 18.30 -20.50 0.78
CA PHE A 527 17.23 -20.09 1.71
C PHE A 527 15.82 -20.51 1.23
N PRO A 528 15.49 -21.81 1.17
CA PRO A 528 14.19 -22.24 0.68
C PRO A 528 13.07 -21.77 1.62
N ILE A 529 12.04 -21.15 1.03
CA ILE A 529 10.85 -20.65 1.72
C ILE A 529 10.02 -21.86 2.18
N GLN A 530 9.81 -21.98 3.49
CA GLN A 530 8.97 -23.00 4.12
C GLN A 530 7.54 -22.51 4.38
N GLY A 531 7.36 -21.20 4.50
CA GLY A 531 6.09 -20.64 4.94
C GLY A 531 6.18 -19.14 5.19
N ALA A 532 5.14 -18.59 5.79
CA ALA A 532 5.04 -17.18 6.13
C ALA A 532 4.36 -16.99 7.48
N LEU A 533 4.71 -15.90 8.16
CA LEU A 533 3.98 -15.41 9.34
C LEU A 533 3.35 -14.08 8.97
N ARG A 534 2.03 -13.97 9.13
CA ARG A 534 1.26 -12.76 8.81
C ARG A 534 0.37 -12.35 9.98
N MET A 535 0.25 -11.05 10.21
CA MET A 535 -0.77 -10.44 11.06
C MET A 535 -1.27 -9.18 10.35
N ASN A 536 -2.58 -8.96 10.33
CA ASN A 536 -3.18 -7.76 9.76
C ASN A 536 -4.37 -7.31 10.61
N MET A 537 -4.25 -6.17 11.28
CA MET A 537 -5.30 -5.62 12.14
C MET A 537 -6.69 -5.53 11.49
N ALA A 538 -6.78 -5.29 10.18
CA ALA A 538 -8.06 -5.17 9.47
C ALA A 538 -8.72 -6.52 9.21
N ASN A 539 -7.94 -7.46 8.67
CA ASN A 539 -8.43 -8.77 8.24
C ASN A 539 -8.34 -9.78 9.38
N SER A 540 -7.13 -9.99 9.91
CA SER A 540 -6.79 -10.93 10.96
C SER A 540 -5.92 -10.31 12.05
N PRO A 541 -6.48 -9.81 13.16
CA PRO A 541 -5.68 -9.22 14.23
C PRO A 541 -4.91 -10.28 15.04
N PHE A 542 -4.88 -11.53 14.57
CA PHE A 542 -4.04 -12.60 15.09
C PHE A 542 -2.82 -12.85 14.21
N TRP A 543 -1.81 -13.45 14.83
CA TRP A 543 -0.61 -13.94 14.17
C TRP A 543 -0.87 -15.31 13.56
N THR A 544 -1.06 -15.33 12.25
CA THR A 544 -1.32 -16.57 11.50
C THR A 544 -0.04 -17.09 10.90
N LEU A 545 0.29 -18.34 11.24
CA LEU A 545 1.38 -19.10 10.67
C LEU A 545 0.88 -19.89 9.47
N PHE A 546 1.53 -19.69 8.32
CA PHE A 546 1.23 -20.36 7.06
C PHE A 546 2.37 -21.30 6.68
N LYS A 547 2.02 -22.52 6.29
CA LYS A 547 2.92 -23.49 5.67
C LYS A 547 2.80 -23.38 4.15
N ARG A 548 3.94 -23.32 3.47
CA ARG A 548 4.00 -23.35 2.02
C ARG A 548 3.89 -24.79 1.54
N GLU A 549 2.93 -25.05 0.67
CA GLU A 549 2.75 -26.33 -0.01
C GLU A 549 2.97 -26.15 -1.50
N THR A 550 3.68 -27.08 -2.12
CA THR A 550 3.83 -27.12 -3.57
C THR A 550 2.62 -27.86 -4.14
N THR A 551 1.80 -27.17 -4.90
CA THR A 551 0.65 -27.76 -5.59
C THR A 551 1.08 -28.13 -7.01
N THR A 552 0.95 -29.40 -7.41
CA THR A 552 1.11 -29.77 -8.81
C THR A 552 -0.26 -29.76 -9.45
N THR A 553 -0.53 -28.83 -10.37
CA THR A 553 -1.78 -28.87 -11.14
C THR A 553 -1.73 -29.97 -12.20
N PRO A 554 -2.88 -30.46 -12.69
CA PRO A 554 -2.93 -31.46 -13.76
C PRO A 554 -2.17 -31.06 -15.04
N ASP A 555 -1.99 -29.75 -15.27
CA ASP A 555 -1.27 -29.17 -16.41
C ASP A 555 0.25 -29.05 -16.21
N GLU A 556 0.84 -29.81 -15.27
CA GLU A 556 2.28 -29.83 -14.93
C GLU A 556 2.88 -28.48 -14.47
N ARG A 557 2.04 -27.48 -14.16
CA ARG A 557 2.52 -26.24 -13.53
C ARG A 557 2.68 -26.46 -12.03
N THR A 558 3.88 -26.23 -11.53
CA THR A 558 4.16 -26.16 -10.09
C THR A 558 3.60 -24.86 -9.56
N GLY A 559 2.51 -24.96 -8.80
CA GLY A 559 1.93 -23.90 -8.00
C GLY A 559 2.47 -23.89 -6.58
N GLU A 560 2.22 -22.82 -5.86
CA GLU A 560 2.44 -22.76 -4.42
C GLU A 560 1.18 -22.24 -3.73
N SER A 561 0.85 -22.84 -2.60
CA SER A 561 -0.25 -22.41 -1.75
C SER A 561 0.25 -22.22 -0.33
N TYR A 562 -0.35 -21.26 0.39
CA TYR A 562 -0.02 -20.97 1.78
C TYR A 562 -1.20 -21.36 2.64
N GLN A 563 -1.10 -22.52 3.28
CA GLN A 563 -2.15 -23.05 4.15
C GLN A 563 -1.89 -22.63 5.59
N PRO A 564 -2.89 -22.04 6.29
CA PRO A 564 -2.72 -21.72 7.70
C PRO A 564 -2.57 -23.02 8.51
N ILE A 565 -1.66 -23.02 9.47
CA ILE A 565 -1.41 -24.18 10.36
C ILE A 565 -1.63 -23.86 11.83
N ALA A 566 -1.47 -22.60 12.23
CA ALA A 566 -1.72 -22.15 13.60
C ALA A 566 -2.01 -20.65 13.63
N VAL A 567 -2.79 -20.23 14.63
CA VAL A 567 -3.13 -18.82 14.89
C VAL A 567 -2.80 -18.48 16.34
N PHE A 568 -2.05 -17.40 16.56
CA PHE A 568 -1.59 -16.96 17.88
C PHE A 568 -2.10 -15.55 18.21
N ALA A 569 -2.34 -15.28 19.50
CA ALA A 569 -2.73 -13.95 19.97
C ALA A 569 -1.57 -12.94 19.92
N GLU A 570 -0.33 -13.43 20.10
CA GLU A 570 0.91 -12.65 20.09
C GLU A 570 1.93 -13.25 19.12
N GLU A 571 3.01 -12.52 18.83
CA GLU A 571 4.06 -13.03 17.95
C GLU A 571 4.63 -14.35 18.50
N PRO A 572 4.52 -15.47 17.76
CA PRO A 572 5.01 -16.75 18.24
C PRO A 572 6.55 -16.75 18.30
N LYS A 573 7.10 -17.33 19.38
CA LYS A 573 8.54 -17.59 19.51
C LYS A 573 9.00 -18.61 18.48
N THR A 574 10.29 -18.58 18.14
CA THR A 574 10.90 -19.50 17.16
C THR A 574 10.60 -20.97 17.47
N GLU A 575 10.67 -21.38 18.73
CA GLU A 575 10.35 -22.75 19.17
C GLU A 575 8.92 -23.17 18.83
N ALA A 576 7.94 -22.30 19.10
CA ALA A 576 6.53 -22.56 18.80
C ALA A 576 6.29 -22.67 17.28
N ILE A 577 6.96 -21.81 16.49
CA ILE A 577 6.91 -21.89 15.02
C ILE A 577 7.47 -23.24 14.55
N THR A 578 8.64 -23.64 15.05
CA THR A 578 9.29 -24.89 14.65
C THR A 578 8.44 -26.12 14.99
N ASN A 579 7.87 -26.18 16.20
CA ASN A 579 7.01 -27.30 16.62
C ASN A 579 5.80 -27.44 15.69
N MET A 580 5.11 -26.35 15.38
CA MET A 580 3.95 -26.36 14.49
C MET A 580 4.30 -26.71 13.04
N MET A 581 5.47 -26.26 12.55
CA MET A 581 5.92 -26.57 11.18
C MET A 581 6.30 -28.04 11.01
N ASN A 582 6.91 -28.65 12.04
CA ASN A 582 7.34 -30.04 12.04
C ASN A 582 6.21 -31.04 12.30
N GLY A 583 5.09 -30.59 12.85
CA GLY A 583 3.92 -31.43 13.10
C GLY A 583 3.97 -32.21 14.41
N ASP A 584 4.80 -31.79 15.38
CA ASP A 584 4.90 -32.36 16.74
C ASP A 584 3.82 -31.84 17.71
#